data_AF-R9K5X8-F1
#
_entry.id   AF-R9K5X8-F1
#
_cell.length_a   1.000
_cell.length_b   1.000
_cell.length_c   1.000
_cell.angle_alpha   90.00
_cell.angle_beta   90.00
_cell.angle_gamma   90.00
#
_symmetry.space_group_name_H-M   'P 1'
#
loop_
_entity.id
_entity.type
_entity.pdbx_description
1 polymer ?
#
loop_
_entity_poly.entity_id
_entity_poly.type
_entity_poly.pdbx_seq_one_letter_code
_entity_poly.pdbx_strand_id
1 'polypeptide(L)' 'MKELKCPFCGGKIHIIKKECLSNGFVSYGLHHDMFDHARCVLAGFTTQNAYETLEQAIDEWNQRA' A
#
# COMPACT_ATOMS: atom_id res chain seq x y z
N MET A 1 -7.43 4.24 -7.94
CA MET A 1 -6.79 3.22 -7.09
C MET A 1 -5.78 2.48 -7.96
N LYS A 2 -4.52 2.38 -7.53
CA LYS A 2 -3.48 1.60 -8.23
C LYS A 2 -3.32 0.27 -7.51
N GLU A 3 -3.26 -0.81 -8.27
CA GLU A 3 -3.01 -2.16 -7.75
C GLU A 3 -1.60 -2.61 -8.14
N LEU A 4 -0.85 -3.15 -7.17
CA LEU A 4 0.42 -3.84 -7.38
C LEU A 4 0.28 -5.32 -7.01
N LYS A 5 1.17 -6.16 -7.55
CA LYS A 5 1.24 -7.56 -7.15
C LYS A 5 2.13 -7.74 -5.93
N CYS A 6 1.71 -8.63 -5.05
CA CYS A 6 2.54 -9.06 -3.95
C CYS A 6 3.58 -10.09 -4.42
N PRO A 7 4.87 -9.86 -4.17
CA PRO A 7 5.92 -10.81 -4.60
C PRO A 7 5.88 -12.11 -3.79
N PHE A 8 5.31 -12.11 -2.58
CA PHE A 8 5.30 -13.26 -1.69
C PHE A 8 4.10 -14.21 -1.91
N CYS A 9 2.91 -13.67 -2.13
CA CYS A 9 1.70 -14.48 -2.30
C CYS A 9 1.08 -14.40 -3.71
N GLY A 10 1.62 -13.55 -4.60
CA GLY A 10 1.01 -13.25 -5.90
C GLY A 10 -0.29 -12.44 -5.81
N GLY A 11 -0.70 -12.08 -4.59
CA GLY A 11 -1.90 -11.33 -4.25
C GLY A 11 -1.86 -9.87 -4.68
N LYS A 12 -2.89 -9.11 -4.30
CA LYS A 12 -3.03 -7.70 -4.69
C LYS A 12 -2.73 -6.76 -3.54
N ILE A 13 -2.09 -5.66 -3.87
CA ILE A 13 -1.79 -4.55 -2.96
C ILE A 13 -2.50 -3.32 -3.46
N HIS A 14 -3.18 -2.64 -2.55
CA HIS A 14 -3.92 -1.43 -2.86
C HIS A 14 -3.10 -0.22 -2.39
N ILE A 15 -2.84 0.71 -3.32
CA ILE A 15 -2.35 2.03 -2.97
C ILE A 15 -3.54 2.97 -2.77
N ILE A 16 -3.66 3.49 -1.56
CA ILE A 16 -4.76 4.34 -1.10
C ILE A 16 -4.28 5.78 -1.07
N LYS A 17 -4.92 6.65 -1.86
CA LYS A 17 -4.76 8.10 -1.72
C LYS A 17 -5.56 8.56 -0.49
N LYS A 18 -4.91 9.23 0.44
CA LYS A 18 -5.50 9.86 1.63
C LYS A 18 -5.42 11.36 1.45
N GLU A 19 -6.52 12.06 1.62
CA GLU A 19 -6.58 13.52 1.53
C GLU A 19 -7.09 14.08 2.85
N CYS A 20 -6.32 14.99 3.43
CA CYS A 20 -6.70 15.66 4.66
C CYS A 20 -7.70 16.77 4.32
N LEU A 21 -8.93 16.63 4.80
CA LEU A 21 -10.03 17.55 4.46
C LEU A 21 -9.83 18.97 5.03
N SER A 22 -8.98 19.14 6.04
CA SER A 22 -8.77 20.44 6.69
C SER A 22 -7.74 21.32 5.99
N ASN A 23 -6.73 20.73 5.34
CA ASN A 23 -5.63 21.47 4.71
C ASN A 23 -5.31 21.03 3.27
N GLY A 24 -6.07 20.08 2.73
CA GLY A 24 -5.87 19.55 1.37
C GLY A 24 -4.61 18.70 1.20
N PHE A 25 -3.88 18.38 2.29
CA PHE A 25 -2.67 17.56 2.20
C PHE A 25 -3.00 16.17 1.67
N VAL A 26 -2.32 15.79 0.58
CA VAL A 26 -2.44 14.47 -0.03
C VAL A 26 -1.28 13.60 0.41
N SER A 27 -1.60 12.37 0.80
CA SER A 27 -0.61 11.31 1.01
C SER A 27 -1.09 9.99 0.42
N TYR A 28 -0.19 9.03 0.35
CA TYR A 28 -0.45 7.69 -0.15
C TYR A 28 -0.10 6.67 0.93
N GLY A 29 -0.85 5.58 1.00
CA GLY A 29 -0.58 4.45 1.89
C GLY A 29 -0.75 3.12 1.18
N LEU A 30 -0.12 2.08 1.71
CA LEU A 30 -0.17 0.73 1.18
C LEU A 30 -1.06 -0.15 2.06
N HIS A 31 -1.95 -0.91 1.43
CA HIS A 31 -2.87 -1.82 2.10
C HIS A 31 -2.83 -3.20 1.43
N HIS A 32 -2.56 -4.21 2.24
CA HIS A 32 -2.61 -5.62 1.86
C HIS A 32 -3.58 -6.35 2.80
N ASP A 33 -4.76 -6.68 2.30
CA ASP A 33 -5.80 -7.31 3.11
C ASP A 33 -5.37 -8.71 3.58
N MET A 34 -5.80 -9.10 4.80
CA MET A 34 -5.62 -10.46 5.32
C MET A 34 -6.58 -11.46 4.67
N PHE A 35 -7.79 -11.04 4.29
CA PHE A 35 -8.87 -11.97 3.95
C PHE A 35 -8.52 -12.87 2.75
N ASP A 36 -7.84 -12.32 1.75
CA ASP A 36 -7.41 -13.05 0.55
C ASP A 36 -6.00 -13.65 0.66
N HIS A 37 -5.25 -13.34 1.73
CA HIS A 37 -3.79 -13.52 1.77
C HIS A 37 -3.26 -14.07 3.11
N ALA A 38 -4.06 -14.79 3.90
CA ALA A 38 -3.71 -15.27 5.25
C ALA A 38 -2.37 -16.05 5.38
N ARG A 39 -1.78 -16.53 4.29
CA ARG A 39 -0.46 -17.20 4.26
C ARG A 39 0.70 -16.30 3.85
N CYS A 40 0.45 -15.03 3.56
CA CYS A 40 1.46 -14.06 3.19
C CYS A 40 2.18 -13.53 4.43
N VAL A 41 3.50 -13.40 4.36
CA VAL A 41 4.30 -12.73 5.41
C VAL A 41 3.92 -11.26 5.60
N LEU A 42 3.30 -10.65 4.58
CA LEU A 42 2.77 -9.30 4.59
C LEU A 42 1.23 -9.27 4.70
N ALA A 43 0.57 -10.35 5.15
CA ALA A 43 -0.87 -10.35 5.36
C ALA A 43 -1.26 -9.31 6.42
N GLY A 44 -2.27 -8.47 6.13
CA GLY A 44 -2.67 -7.39 7.03
C GLY A 44 -1.65 -6.25 7.12
N PHE A 45 -0.66 -6.23 6.23
CA PHE A 45 0.27 -5.14 6.11
C PHE A 45 -0.49 -3.87 5.73
N THR A 46 -0.54 -2.95 6.68
CA THR A 46 -1.14 -1.63 6.50
C THR A 46 -0.10 -0.61 6.92
N THR A 47 0.39 0.19 5.97
CA THR A 47 1.34 1.24 6.33
C THR A 47 0.59 2.40 6.98
N GLN A 48 0.91 2.66 8.23
CA GLN A 48 0.60 3.95 8.86
C GLN A 48 1.40 5.10 8.24
N ASN A 49 2.55 4.77 7.61
CA ASN A 49 3.37 5.72 6.88
C ASN A 49 2.57 6.37 5.73
N ALA A 50 2.73 7.68 5.63
CA ALA A 50 2.16 8.54 4.61
C ALA A 50 3.28 8.91 3.62
N TYR A 51 3.17 8.45 2.38
CA TYR A 51 4.06 8.86 1.29
C TYR A 51 3.52 10.14 0.67
N GLU A 52 4.40 11.07 0.29
CA GLU A 52 4.00 12.35 -0.31
C GLU A 52 3.58 12.19 -1.78
N THR A 53 4.04 11.12 -2.44
CA THR A 53 3.74 10.82 -3.85
C THR A 53 3.34 9.36 -4.06
N LEU A 54 2.67 9.09 -5.18
CA LEU A 54 2.30 7.74 -5.60
C LEU A 54 3.55 6.90 -5.91
N GLU A 55 4.54 7.51 -6.56
CA GLU A 55 5.80 6.90 -6.97
C GLU A 55 6.60 6.42 -5.76
N GLN A 56 6.72 7.24 -4.72
CA GLN A 56 7.36 6.81 -3.45
C GLN A 56 6.68 5.58 -2.85
N ALA A 57 5.35 5.53 -2.85
CA ALA A 57 4.63 4.36 -2.35
C ALA A 57 4.88 3.10 -3.21
N ILE A 58 5.00 3.26 -4.53
CA ILE A 58 5.31 2.17 -5.46
C ILE A 58 6.74 1.68 -5.27
N ASP A 59 7.71 2.60 -5.21
CA ASP A 59 9.13 2.26 -5.06
C ASP A 59 9.39 1.53 -3.75
N GLU A 60 8.81 2.02 -2.66
CA GLU A 60 8.87 1.38 -1.36
C GLU A 60 8.27 -0.03 -1.39
N TRP A 61 7.13 -0.23 -2.07
CA TRP A 61 6.59 -1.57 -2.26
C TRP A 61 7.53 -2.48 -3.06
N ASN A 62 8.08 -1.98 -4.17
CA ASN A 62 8.94 -2.75 -5.06
C ASN A 62 10.28 -3.13 -4.41
N GLN A 63 10.80 -2.35 -3.46
CA GLN A 63 12.00 -2.70 -2.69
C GLN A 63 11.81 -3.91 -1.75
N ARG A 64 10.57 -4.33 -1.50
CA ARG A 64 10.25 -5.52 -0.69
C ARG A 64 10.18 -6.81 -1.52
N ALA A 65 10.21 -6.72 -2.85
CA ALA A 65 10.23 -7.86 -3.78
C ALA A 65 11.64 -8.43 -3.92
#